data_AF-A0AAW5LB84-F1
#
_entry.id   AF-A0AAW5LB84-F1
#
_cell.length_a   1.000
_cell.length_b   1.000
_cell.length_c   1.000
_cell.angle_alpha   90.00
_cell.angle_beta   90.00
_cell.angle_gamma   90.00
#
_symmetry.space_group_name_H-M   'P 1'
#
loop_
_entity.id
_entity.type
_entity.pdbx_description
1 polymer ?
#
loop_
_entity_poly.entity_id
_entity_poly.type
_entity_poly.pdbx_seq_one_letter_code
_entity_poly.pdbx_strand_id
1 'polypeptide(L)' 'MSKNINKFDRFKYYSSQAAKNERKGELQDAKEQWAIAELNAPGVKNREWCKHRAAFCERVLRKPF' A
#
# COMPACT_ATOMS: atom_id res chain seq x y z
N MET A 1 -14.01 29.81 13.09
CA MET A 1 -13.24 28.67 13.63
C MET A 1 -12.58 27.90 12.50
N SER A 2 -11.29 27.66 12.66
CA SER A 2 -10.30 26.84 11.94
C SER A 2 -10.78 25.99 10.75
N LYS A 3 -10.29 26.35 9.55
CA LYS A 3 -10.33 25.50 8.34
C LYS A 3 -9.73 24.13 8.68
N ASN A 4 -10.49 23.06 8.46
CA ASN A 4 -10.03 21.67 8.53
C ASN A 4 -8.76 21.54 7.68
N ILE A 5 -7.60 21.51 8.33
CA ILE A 5 -6.33 21.19 7.69
C ILE A 5 -6.47 19.72 7.30
N ASN A 6 -6.80 19.47 6.03
CA ASN A 6 -6.83 18.14 5.43
C ASN A 6 -5.46 17.50 5.68
N LYS A 7 -5.36 16.74 6.77
CA LYS A 7 -4.16 16.00 7.12
C LYS A 7 -4.00 14.98 6.01
N PHE A 8 -2.97 15.16 5.17
CA PHE A 8 -2.73 14.26 4.06
C PHE A 8 -2.50 12.86 4.62
N ASP A 9 -3.49 11.98 4.42
CA ASP A 9 -3.43 10.60 4.87
C ASP A 9 -2.51 9.82 3.93
N ARG A 10 -1.22 9.83 4.26
CA ARG A 10 -0.16 9.14 3.52
C ARG A 10 -0.48 7.66 3.36
N PHE A 11 -0.99 7.02 4.42
CA PHE A 11 -1.37 5.62 4.37
C PHE A 11 -2.45 5.37 3.31
N LYS A 12 -3.54 6.16 3.33
CA LYS A 12 -4.61 6.05 2.34
C LYS A 12 -4.14 6.33 0.92
N TYR A 13 -3.25 7.32 0.75
CA TYR A 13 -2.68 7.63 -0.56
C TYR A 13 -1.87 6.46 -1.12
N TYR A 14 -0.87 5.96 -0.38
CA TYR A 14 0.02 4.90 -0.85
C TYR A 14 -0.70 3.55 -1.01
N SER A 15 -1.59 3.18 -0.08
CA SER A 15 -2.39 1.96 -0.19
C SER A 15 -3.34 1.97 -1.40
N SER A 16 -3.94 3.13 -1.71
CA SER A 16 -4.80 3.29 -2.88
C SER A 16 -4.02 3.20 -4.19
N GLN A 17 -2.84 3.82 -4.26
CA GLN A 17 -1.95 3.69 -5.41
C GLN A 17 -1.47 2.24 -5.57
N ALA A 18 -1.07 1.59 -4.48
CA ALA A 18 -0.60 0.20 -4.53
C ALA A 18 -1.67 -0.72 -5.09
N ALA A 19 -2.92 -0.59 -4.60
CA ALA A 19 -4.06 -1.36 -5.08
C ALA A 19 -4.45 -1.06 -6.54
N LYS A 20 -4.11 0.11 -7.09
CA LYS A 20 -4.27 0.40 -8.53
C LYS A 20 -3.19 -0.30 -9.35
N ASN A 21 -1.94 -0.24 -8.89
CA ASN A 21 -0.82 -0.89 -9.56
C ASN A 21 -0.96 -2.41 -9.55
N GLU A 22 -1.44 -3.01 -8.46
CA GLU A 22 -1.83 -4.42 -8.41
C GLU A 22 -2.84 -4.79 -9.51
N ARG A 23 -3.88 -3.96 -9.71
CA ARG A 23 -4.91 -4.20 -10.73
C ARG A 23 -4.40 -4.03 -12.15
N LYS A 24 -3.37 -3.21 -12.36
CA LYS A 24 -2.70 -3.03 -13.64
C LYS A 24 -1.68 -4.14 -13.95
N GLY A 25 -1.30 -4.94 -12.95
CA GLY A 25 -0.20 -5.89 -13.08
C GLY A 25 1.19 -5.28 -12.86
N GLU A 26 1.27 -4.01 -12.44
CA GLU A 26 2.51 -3.32 -12.05
C GLU A 26 2.92 -3.76 -10.63
N LEU A 27 3.18 -5.06 -10.47
CA LEU A 27 3.36 -5.70 -9.16
C LEU A 27 4.62 -5.24 -8.43
N GLN A 28 5.66 -4.84 -9.16
CA GLN A 28 6.89 -4.29 -8.60
C GLN A 28 6.62 -2.95 -7.91
N ASP A 29 6.01 -2.01 -8.62
CA ASP A 29 5.61 -0.71 -8.06
C ASP A 29 4.58 -0.88 -6.94
N ALA A 30 3.65 -1.83 -7.08
CA ALA A 30 2.67 -2.12 -6.03
C ALA A 30 3.35 -2.60 -4.74
N LYS A 31 4.36 -3.48 -4.83
CA LYS A 31 5.13 -3.94 -3.66
C LYS A 31 5.79 -2.76 -2.93
N GLU A 32 6.45 -1.86 -3.66
CA GLU A 32 7.12 -0.69 -3.08
C GLU A 32 6.12 0.25 -2.42
N GLN A 33 4.99 0.51 -3.08
CA GLN A 33 3.94 1.36 -2.51
C GLN A 33 3.28 0.73 -1.28
N TRP A 34 3.13 -0.60 -1.23
CA TRP A 34 2.68 -1.29 -0.03
C TRP A 34 3.68 -1.17 1.13
N ALA A 35 4.99 -1.23 0.86
CA ALA A 35 6.01 -1.01 1.88
C ALA A 35 5.96 0.43 2.42
N ILE A 36 5.77 1.43 1.56
CA ILE A 36 5.62 2.83 2.00
C ILE A 36 4.31 3.01 2.79
N ALA A 37 3.22 2.37 2.37
CA ALA A 37 1.97 2.38 3.11
C ALA A 37 2.14 1.78 4.51
N GLU A 38 2.87 0.67 4.65
CA GLU A 38 3.18 0.05 5.95
C GLU A 38 3.85 1.04 6.91
N LEU A 39 4.86 1.79 6.43
CA LEU A 39 5.58 2.78 7.25
C LEU A 39 4.66 3.90 7.76
N ASN A 40 3.62 4.23 7.00
CA ASN A 40 2.67 5.29 7.33
C ASN A 40 1.39 4.76 8.00
N ALA A 41 1.25 3.44 8.15
CA ALA A 41 0.02 2.80 8.60
C ALA A 41 -0.31 3.14 10.06
N PRO A 42 -1.53 3.63 10.35
CA PRO A 42 -1.98 3.86 11.71
C PRO A 42 -2.37 2.51 12.32
N GLY A 43 -1.48 1.96 13.15
CA GLY A 43 -1.72 0.74 13.93
C GLY A 43 -1.25 -0.56 13.28
N VAL A 44 -1.18 -1.60 14.12
CA VAL A 44 -0.60 -2.91 13.77
C VAL A 44 -1.38 -3.61 12.67
N LYS A 45 -2.72 -3.61 12.74
CA LYS A 45 -3.59 -4.25 11.74
C LYS A 45 -3.34 -3.75 10.31
N ASN A 46 -3.17 -2.44 10.15
CA ASN A 46 -2.92 -1.82 8.85
C ASN A 46 -1.51 -2.14 8.34
N ARG A 47 -0.52 -2.24 9.23
CA ARG A 47 0.85 -2.69 8.88
C ARG A 47 0.84 -4.13 8.39
N GLU A 48 0.18 -5.03 9.11
CA GLU A 48 0.07 -6.44 8.71
C GLU A 48 -0.64 -6.59 7.37
N TRP A 49 -1.71 -5.84 7.15
CA TRP A 49 -2.38 -5.80 5.85
C TRP A 49 -1.44 -5.39 4.72
N CYS A 50 -0.67 -4.31 4.89
CA CYS A 50 0.33 -3.89 3.90
C CYS A 50 1.41 -4.95 3.67
N LYS A 51 1.91 -5.60 4.73
CA LYS A 51 2.89 -6.70 4.62
C LYS A 51 2.35 -7.86 3.80
N HIS A 52 1.12 -8.31 4.09
CA HIS A 52 0.50 -9.40 3.35
C HIS A 52 0.31 -9.06 1.88
N ARG A 53 -0.04 -7.81 1.58
CA ARG A 53 -0.18 -7.33 0.20
C ARG A 53 1.15 -7.23 -0.54
N ALA A 54 2.19 -6.69 0.09
CA ALA A 54 3.54 -6.67 -0.49
C ALA A 54 4.05 -8.10 -0.77
N ALA A 55 3.81 -9.03 0.16
CA ALA A 55 4.17 -10.44 0.00
C ALA A 55 3.38 -11.12 -1.12
N PHE A 56 2.10 -10.76 -1.30
CA PHE A 56 1.30 -11.23 -2.43
C PHE A 56 1.92 -10.77 -3.76
N CYS A 57 2.23 -9.48 -3.90
CA CYS A 57 2.88 -8.94 -5.10
C CYS A 57 4.19 -9.67 -5.41
N GLU A 58 5.04 -9.88 -4.40
CA GLU A 58 6.30 -10.62 -4.55
C GLU A 58 6.09 -12.07 -5.01
N ARG A 59 5.09 -12.76 -4.45
CA ARG A 59 4.77 -14.13 -4.84
C ARG A 59 4.33 -14.20 -6.29
N VAL A 60 3.48 -13.29 -6.74
CA VAL A 60 2.98 -13.26 -8.12
C VAL A 60 4.11 -12.88 -9.10
N LEU A 61 5.02 -11.99 -8.72
CA LEU A 61 6.21 -11.69 -9.52
C LEU A 61 7.11 -12.91 -9.70
N ARG A 62 7.35 -13.69 -8.63
CA ARG A 62 8.24 -14.86 -8.67
C ARG A 62 7.63 -16.06 -9.38
N LYS A 63 6.33 -16.29 -9.17
CA LYS A 63 5.59 -17.39 -9.77
C LYS A 63 4.19 -16.89 -10.12
N PRO A 64 4.02 -16.30 -11.32
CA PRO A 64 2.70 -16.02 -11.84
C PRO A 64 1.95 -17.35 -11.96
N PHE A 65 0.66 -17.32 -11.61
CA PHE A 65 -0.19 -18.50 -11.51
C PHE A 65 -0.27 -19.28 -12.83
#